data_AF-A0A965PMV4-F1
#
_entry.id   AF-A0A965PMV4-F1
#
_cell.length_a   1.000
_cell.length_b   1.000
_cell.length_c   1.000
_cell.angle_alpha   90.00
_cell.angle_beta   90.00
_cell.angle_gamma   90.00
#
_symmetry.space_group_name_H-M   'P 1'
#
loop_
_entity.id
_entity.type
_entity.pdbx_description
1 polymer ?
#
loop_
_entity_poly.entity_id
_entity_poly.type
_entity_poly.pdbx_seq_one_letter_code
_entity_poly.pdbx_strand_id
1 'polypeptide(L)'
;MKYNDRRKYHGNWMRLLKAYEKKYLPRVLKALEGEADRFIKEAERVGFESAFRTFGLVNERLLTVVNQLHKEVGVKFGKEVNRQLTKTEKVSFFNANFILNLIEILTRQALDLLTAVETTTKERILNILTRSQTEQLTFTDTAKLITEQVASPERALTITRTESNRAANIAAFEAAKLKPFQVTKEWISAIDNRTRRYREKDEYDH
;
A
#
# COMPACT_ATOMS: atom_id res chain seq x y z
N MET A 1 26.34 -10.57 7.41
CA MET A 1 26.31 -10.45 5.92
C MET A 1 27.40 -9.47 5.49
N LYS A 2 28.18 -9.73 4.42
CA LYS A 2 29.22 -8.78 3.96
C LYS A 2 28.56 -7.56 3.29
N TYR A 3 29.29 -6.44 3.19
CA TYR A 3 28.77 -5.19 2.59
C TYR A 3 28.22 -5.37 1.16
N ASN A 4 28.99 -6.02 0.29
CA ASN A 4 28.60 -6.24 -1.10
C ASN A 4 27.34 -7.11 -1.21
N ASP A 5 27.17 -8.07 -0.30
CA ASP A 5 25.97 -8.89 -0.25
C ASP A 5 24.74 -8.05 0.13
N ARG A 6 24.87 -7.15 1.12
CA ARG A 6 23.80 -6.22 1.55
C ARG A 6 23.34 -5.32 0.42
N ARG A 7 24.28 -4.71 -0.29
CA ARG A 7 23.98 -3.86 -1.45
C ARG A 7 23.27 -4.64 -2.56
N LYS A 8 23.73 -5.86 -2.86
CA LYS A 8 23.10 -6.73 -3.87
C LYS A 8 21.69 -7.17 -3.46
N TYR A 9 21.49 -7.52 -2.20
CA TYR A 9 20.18 -7.86 -1.66
C TYR A 9 19.21 -6.67 -1.77
N HIS A 10 19.61 -5.51 -1.26
CA HIS A 10 18.81 -4.28 -1.32
C HIS A 10 18.48 -3.89 -2.77
N GLY A 11 19.46 -3.94 -3.68
CA GLY A 11 19.23 -3.66 -5.10
C GLY A 11 18.20 -4.60 -5.74
N ASN A 12 18.28 -5.89 -5.44
CA ASN A 12 17.30 -6.88 -5.92
C ASN A 12 15.91 -6.65 -5.33
N TRP A 13 15.84 -6.36 -4.02
CA TRP A 13 14.60 -6.04 -3.31
C TRP A 13 13.89 -4.84 -3.94
N MET A 14 14.63 -3.73 -4.12
CA MET A 14 14.11 -2.51 -4.72
C MET A 14 13.71 -2.68 -6.17
N ARG A 15 14.48 -3.48 -6.95
CA ARG A 15 14.09 -3.80 -8.34
C ARG A 15 12.76 -4.53 -8.40
N LEU A 16 12.53 -5.47 -7.48
CA LEU A 16 11.28 -6.22 -7.43
C LEU A 16 10.11 -5.34 -6.99
N LEU A 17 10.29 -4.50 -5.96
CA LEU A 17 9.28 -3.52 -5.56
C LEU A 17 8.90 -2.58 -6.70
N LYS A 18 9.90 -2.00 -7.39
CA LYS A 18 9.66 -1.12 -8.55
C LYS A 18 8.86 -1.78 -9.66
N ALA A 19 9.05 -3.09 -9.88
CA ALA A 19 8.26 -3.82 -10.88
C ALA A 19 6.77 -3.91 -10.47
N TYR A 20 6.49 -4.14 -9.19
CA TYR A 20 5.12 -4.12 -8.66
C TYR A 20 4.53 -2.71 -8.61
N GLU A 21 5.32 -1.70 -8.23
CA GLU A 21 4.91 -0.29 -8.31
C GLU A 21 4.44 0.07 -9.72
N LYS A 22 5.27 -0.22 -10.74
CA LYS A 22 4.92 0.04 -12.15
C LYS A 22 3.65 -0.71 -12.58
N LYS A 23 3.44 -1.93 -12.11
CA LYS A 23 2.28 -2.75 -12.45
C LYS A 23 0.98 -2.25 -11.80
N TYR A 24 1.03 -1.81 -10.55
CA TYR A 24 -0.17 -1.52 -9.76
C TYR A 24 -0.51 -0.03 -9.65
N LEU A 25 0.46 0.87 -9.80
CA LEU A 25 0.23 2.31 -9.83
C LEU A 25 -0.96 2.72 -10.73
N PRO A 26 -1.01 2.35 -12.02
CA PRO A 26 -2.13 2.76 -12.88
C PRO A 26 -3.47 2.15 -12.44
N ARG A 27 -3.47 1.01 -11.75
CA ARG A 27 -4.69 0.36 -11.26
C ARG A 27 -5.23 1.05 -10.01
N VAL A 28 -4.33 1.45 -9.10
CA VAL A 28 -4.67 2.24 -7.92
C VAL A 28 -5.18 3.61 -8.36
N LEU A 29 -4.48 4.29 -9.26
CA LEU A 29 -4.91 5.57 -9.81
C LEU A 29 -6.33 5.48 -10.39
N LYS A 30 -6.58 4.48 -11.24
CA LYS A 30 -7.92 4.25 -11.82
C LYS A 30 -9.02 3.97 -10.78
N ALA A 31 -8.67 3.34 -9.66
CA ALA A 31 -9.61 3.12 -8.57
C ALA A 31 -9.97 4.41 -7.84
N LEU A 32 -9.02 5.35 -7.71
CA LEU A 32 -9.23 6.67 -7.14
C LEU A 32 -9.98 7.61 -8.11
N GLU A 33 -9.63 7.58 -9.40
CA GLU A 33 -10.37 8.30 -10.45
C GLU A 33 -11.84 7.88 -10.45
N GLY A 34 -12.10 6.58 -10.41
CA GLY A 34 -13.46 6.06 -10.34
C GLY A 34 -14.19 6.40 -9.04
N GLU A 35 -13.50 6.78 -7.96
CA GLU A 35 -14.12 7.27 -6.72
C GLU A 35 -14.51 8.74 -6.86
N ALA A 36 -13.60 9.57 -7.38
CA ALA A 36 -13.88 10.97 -7.70
C ALA A 36 -15.05 11.10 -8.69
N ASP A 37 -15.03 10.32 -9.78
CA ASP A 37 -16.10 10.31 -10.78
C ASP A 37 -17.46 9.95 -10.19
N ARG A 38 -17.51 8.96 -9.28
CA ARG A 38 -18.76 8.57 -8.61
C ARG A 38 -19.31 9.71 -7.76
N PHE A 39 -18.43 10.37 -7.01
CA PHE A 39 -18.82 11.52 -6.19
C PHE A 39 -19.34 12.67 -7.06
N ILE A 40 -18.61 13.02 -8.12
CA ILE A 40 -18.97 14.14 -9.01
C ILE A 40 -20.30 13.87 -9.71
N LYS A 41 -20.52 12.65 -10.24
CA LYS A 41 -21.80 12.27 -10.86
C LYS A 41 -22.98 12.36 -9.91
N GLU A 42 -22.78 11.98 -8.65
CA GLU A 42 -23.83 12.16 -7.64
C GLU A 42 -24.05 13.65 -7.34
N ALA A 43 -22.99 14.44 -7.24
CA ALA A 43 -23.09 15.88 -7.05
C ALA A 43 -23.77 16.61 -8.22
N GLU A 44 -23.63 16.14 -9.47
CA GLU A 44 -24.39 16.66 -10.62
C GLU A 44 -25.90 16.46 -10.44
N ARG A 45 -26.30 15.37 -9.79
CA ARG A 45 -27.70 15.00 -9.59
C ARG A 45 -28.36 15.70 -8.40
N VAL A 46 -27.64 15.81 -7.28
CA VAL A 46 -28.22 16.26 -5.99
C VAL A 46 -27.52 17.47 -5.37
N GLY A 47 -26.47 17.99 -6.01
CA GLY A 47 -25.59 19.02 -5.47
C GLY A 47 -24.48 18.46 -4.56
N PHE A 48 -23.38 19.20 -4.41
CA PHE A 48 -22.20 18.77 -3.64
C PHE A 48 -22.50 18.50 -2.16
N GLU A 49 -23.30 19.35 -1.51
CA GLU A 49 -23.65 19.21 -0.09
C GLU A 49 -24.38 17.89 0.19
N SER A 50 -25.42 17.60 -0.61
CA SER A 50 -26.20 16.37 -0.49
C SER A 50 -25.35 15.15 -0.84
N ALA A 51 -24.57 15.22 -1.93
CA ALA A 51 -23.68 14.14 -2.34
C ALA A 51 -22.66 13.81 -1.25
N PHE A 52 -22.07 14.83 -0.59
CA PHE A 52 -21.10 14.66 0.49
C PHE A 52 -21.69 13.99 1.74
N ARG A 53 -22.93 14.33 2.12
CA ARG A 53 -23.61 13.68 3.26
C ARG A 53 -23.84 12.19 3.03
N THR A 54 -24.11 11.81 1.80
CA THR A 54 -24.28 10.41 1.39
C THR A 54 -22.97 9.76 0.93
N PHE A 55 -21.87 10.52 0.87
CA PHE A 55 -20.59 10.05 0.40
C PHE A 55 -19.98 9.14 1.48
N GLY A 56 -20.10 7.84 1.26
CA GLY A 56 -19.68 6.85 2.23
C GLY A 56 -20.06 5.48 1.75
N LEU A 57 -19.25 4.96 0.82
CA LEU A 57 -19.23 3.55 0.47
C LEU A 57 -17.77 3.18 0.21
N VAL A 58 -17.33 2.13 0.89
CA VAL A 58 -16.10 1.36 0.68
C VAL A 58 -15.66 1.44 -0.80
N ASN A 59 -14.46 1.94 -1.08
CA ASN A 59 -13.89 1.86 -2.43
C ASN A 59 -13.50 0.40 -2.73
N GLU A 60 -14.48 -0.41 -3.10
CA GLU A 60 -14.33 -1.84 -3.39
C GLU A 60 -13.31 -2.11 -4.49
N ARG A 61 -13.21 -1.20 -5.48
CA ARG A 61 -12.21 -1.29 -6.54
C ARG A 61 -10.80 -1.14 -5.97
N LEU A 62 -10.58 -0.16 -5.09
CA LEU A 62 -9.29 0.02 -4.43
C LEU A 62 -8.95 -1.19 -3.56
N LEU A 63 -9.91 -1.66 -2.74
CA LEU A 63 -9.73 -2.84 -1.91
C LEU A 63 -9.33 -4.07 -2.73
N THR A 64 -10.01 -4.30 -3.86
CA THR A 64 -9.70 -5.40 -4.78
C THR A 64 -8.27 -5.28 -5.34
N VAL A 65 -7.88 -4.08 -5.79
CA VAL A 65 -6.54 -3.83 -6.34
C VAL A 65 -5.46 -4.03 -5.28
N VAL A 66 -5.67 -3.51 -4.06
CA VAL A 66 -4.72 -3.64 -2.95
C VAL A 66 -4.61 -5.09 -2.48
N ASN A 67 -5.71 -5.82 -2.35
CA ASN A 67 -5.67 -7.26 -2.02
C ASN A 67 -4.89 -8.08 -3.07
N GLN A 68 -5.08 -7.77 -4.35
CA GLN A 68 -4.32 -8.42 -5.42
C GLN A 68 -2.83 -8.04 -5.38
N LEU A 69 -2.49 -6.78 -5.06
CA LEU A 69 -1.11 -6.34 -4.83
C LEU A 69 -0.48 -7.12 -3.68
N HIS A 70 -1.14 -7.13 -2.53
CA HIS A 70 -0.74 -7.84 -1.32
C HIS A 70 -0.47 -9.32 -1.57
N LYS A 71 -1.39 -10.01 -2.24
CA LYS A 71 -1.25 -11.43 -2.58
C LYS A 71 -0.03 -11.69 -3.45
N GLU A 72 0.14 -10.94 -4.55
CA GLU A 72 1.24 -11.18 -5.47
C GLU A 72 2.61 -10.83 -4.88
N VAL A 73 2.71 -9.67 -4.22
CA VAL A 73 3.93 -9.22 -3.56
C VAL A 73 4.28 -10.16 -2.42
N GLY A 74 3.32 -10.45 -1.54
CA GLY A 74 3.54 -11.30 -0.38
C GLY A 74 4.04 -12.69 -0.75
N VAL A 75 3.39 -13.36 -1.72
CA VAL A 75 3.84 -14.68 -2.20
C VAL A 75 5.25 -14.60 -2.82
N LYS A 76 5.54 -13.55 -3.59
CA LYS A 76 6.83 -13.41 -4.27
C LYS A 76 7.98 -13.16 -3.28
N PHE A 77 7.80 -12.23 -2.35
CA PHE A 77 8.81 -11.88 -1.35
C PHE A 77 9.00 -12.98 -0.31
N GLY A 78 7.91 -13.64 0.13
CA GLY A 78 8.01 -14.81 0.99
C GLY A 78 8.85 -15.92 0.36
N LYS A 79 8.61 -16.25 -0.93
CA LYS A 79 9.43 -17.22 -1.68
C LYS A 79 10.89 -16.81 -1.76
N GLU A 80 11.14 -15.54 -2.04
CA GLU A 80 12.49 -15.00 -2.18
C GLU A 80 13.26 -15.12 -0.86
N VAL A 81 12.65 -14.71 0.25
CA VAL A 81 13.24 -14.79 1.59
C VAL A 81 13.48 -16.25 1.98
N ASN A 82 12.49 -17.12 1.76
CA ASN A 82 12.67 -18.54 2.00
C ASN A 82 13.87 -19.12 1.24
N ARG A 83 13.96 -18.85 -0.06
CA ARG A 83 15.07 -19.30 -0.91
C ARG A 83 16.41 -18.83 -0.36
N GLN A 84 16.48 -17.62 0.19
CA GLN A 84 17.70 -17.09 0.77
C GLN A 84 18.07 -17.73 2.11
N LEU A 85 17.07 -18.07 2.91
CA LEU A 85 17.22 -18.72 4.21
C LEU A 85 17.50 -20.24 4.10
N THR A 86 17.01 -20.90 3.05
CA THR A 86 17.16 -22.36 2.84
C THR A 86 18.12 -22.70 1.70
N LYS A 87 19.13 -21.86 1.42
CA LYS A 87 20.11 -22.10 0.33
C LYS A 87 20.74 -23.50 0.37
N THR A 88 20.72 -24.17 1.52
CA THR A 88 21.24 -25.51 1.79
C THR A 88 20.18 -26.62 1.86
N GLU A 89 18.88 -26.31 1.95
CA GLU A 89 17.81 -27.32 2.14
C GLU A 89 16.68 -27.16 1.11
N LYS A 90 16.34 -28.24 0.41
CA LYS A 90 15.19 -28.31 -0.50
C LYS A 90 13.89 -28.53 0.26
N VAL A 91 13.52 -27.59 1.13
CA VAL A 91 12.20 -27.61 1.79
C VAL A 91 11.17 -26.97 0.87
N SER A 92 10.07 -27.69 0.62
CA SER A 92 8.93 -27.13 -0.12
C SER A 92 8.36 -25.95 0.66
N PHE A 93 8.45 -24.74 0.07
CA PHE A 93 8.03 -23.50 0.72
C PHE A 93 6.51 -23.34 0.82
N PHE A 94 5.75 -24.04 -0.02
CA PHE A 94 4.30 -23.90 -0.08
C PHE A 94 3.63 -24.57 1.12
N ASN A 95 3.69 -23.89 2.27
CA ASN A 95 2.92 -24.21 3.45
C ASN A 95 1.56 -23.47 3.35
N ALA A 96 0.46 -24.23 3.33
CA ALA A 96 -0.89 -23.66 3.29
C ALA A 96 -1.13 -22.67 4.45
N ASN A 97 -0.60 -22.98 5.64
CA ASN A 97 -0.74 -22.12 6.81
C ASN A 97 -0.02 -20.78 6.64
N PHE A 98 1.13 -20.76 5.95
CA PHE A 98 1.81 -19.51 5.62
C PHE A 98 0.94 -18.61 4.73
N ILE A 99 0.35 -19.19 3.68
CA ILE A 99 -0.48 -18.43 2.74
C ILE A 99 -1.73 -17.91 3.45
N LEU A 100 -2.38 -18.74 4.27
CA LEU A 100 -3.57 -18.34 5.04
C LEU A 100 -3.26 -17.20 6.02
N ASN A 101 -2.23 -17.35 6.85
CA ASN A 101 -1.83 -16.31 7.81
C ASN A 101 -1.45 -15.00 7.10
N LEU A 102 -0.69 -15.10 6.00
CA LEU A 102 -0.28 -13.94 5.22
C LEU A 102 -1.49 -13.22 4.62
N ILE A 103 -2.44 -13.95 4.04
CA ILE A 103 -3.67 -13.38 3.48
C ILE A 103 -4.49 -12.72 4.58
N GLU A 104 -4.64 -13.37 5.74
CA GLU A 104 -5.39 -12.82 6.86
C GLU A 104 -4.82 -11.47 7.32
N ILE A 105 -3.52 -11.41 7.60
CA ILE A 105 -2.86 -10.18 8.03
C ILE A 105 -3.01 -9.09 6.95
N LEU A 106 -2.71 -9.42 5.69
CA LEU A 106 -2.76 -8.44 4.61
C LEU A 106 -4.17 -7.95 4.27
N THR A 107 -5.19 -8.77 4.52
CA THR A 107 -6.59 -8.37 4.35
C THR A 107 -6.99 -7.36 5.42
N ARG A 108 -6.62 -7.58 6.68
CA ARG A 108 -6.84 -6.61 7.76
C ARG A 108 -6.16 -5.27 7.43
N GLN A 109 -4.90 -5.32 7.00
CA GLN A 109 -4.16 -4.12 6.59
C GLN A 109 -4.81 -3.37 5.42
N ALA A 110 -5.37 -4.09 4.44
CA ALA A 110 -6.07 -3.47 3.33
C ALA A 110 -7.37 -2.77 3.76
N LEU A 111 -8.08 -3.30 4.77
CA LEU A 111 -9.26 -2.67 5.36
C LEU A 111 -8.90 -1.42 6.17
N ASP A 112 -7.81 -1.48 6.94
CA ASP A 112 -7.30 -0.32 7.69
C ASP A 112 -6.90 0.82 6.74
N LEU A 113 -6.17 0.48 5.66
CA LEU A 113 -5.85 1.42 4.60
C LEU A 113 -7.10 2.05 4.00
N LEU A 114 -8.11 1.23 3.69
CA LEU A 114 -9.31 1.73 3.04
C LEU A 114 -10.04 2.75 3.92
N THR A 115 -10.11 2.48 5.23
CA THR A 115 -10.66 3.42 6.21
C THR A 115 -9.87 4.73 6.22
N ALA A 116 -8.54 4.67 6.24
CA ALA A 116 -7.69 5.87 6.22
C ALA A 116 -7.82 6.65 4.89
N VAL A 117 -7.91 5.94 3.76
CA VAL A 117 -8.14 6.54 2.44
C VAL A 117 -9.48 7.25 2.41
N GLU A 118 -10.54 6.63 2.94
CA GLU A 118 -11.87 7.23 2.98
C GLU A 118 -11.89 8.50 3.84
N THR A 119 -11.35 8.45 5.05
CA THR A 119 -11.24 9.62 5.94
C THR A 119 -10.50 10.76 5.26
N THR A 120 -9.32 10.49 4.70
CA THR A 120 -8.53 11.51 4.01
C THR A 120 -9.20 12.02 2.73
N THR A 121 -9.95 11.19 2.01
CA THR A 121 -10.74 11.63 0.85
C THR A 121 -11.83 12.60 1.30
N LYS A 122 -12.59 12.26 2.35
CA LYS A 122 -13.66 13.11 2.91
C LYS A 122 -13.15 14.46 3.36
N GLU A 123 -12.03 14.49 4.09
CA GLU A 123 -11.39 15.74 4.52
C GLU A 123 -10.97 16.62 3.34
N ARG A 124 -10.36 16.01 2.31
CA ARG A 124 -9.96 16.75 1.09
C ARG A 124 -11.17 17.34 0.37
N ILE A 125 -12.23 16.56 0.19
CA ILE A 125 -13.46 17.04 -0.46
C ILE A 125 -14.05 18.18 0.36
N LEU A 126 -14.20 18.02 1.68
CA LEU A 126 -14.75 19.06 2.55
C LEU A 126 -13.98 20.38 2.46
N ASN A 127 -12.65 20.31 2.47
CA ASN A 127 -11.78 21.48 2.31
C ASN A 127 -12.01 22.17 0.96
N ILE A 128 -12.17 21.40 -0.12
CA ILE A 128 -12.46 21.93 -1.45
C ILE A 128 -13.85 22.56 -1.52
N LEU A 129 -14.87 21.95 -0.91
CA LEU A 129 -16.22 22.51 -0.87
C LEU A 129 -16.26 23.83 -0.09
N THR A 130 -15.57 23.89 1.05
CA THR A 130 -15.44 25.11 1.87
C THR A 130 -14.76 26.24 1.07
N ARG A 131 -13.67 25.89 0.37
CA ARG A 131 -12.96 26.82 -0.50
C ARG A 131 -13.83 27.27 -1.68
N SER A 132 -14.54 26.34 -2.32
CA SER A 132 -15.45 26.62 -3.43
C SER A 132 -16.53 27.63 -3.07
N GLN A 133 -17.08 27.54 -1.85
CA GLN A 133 -18.08 28.47 -1.38
C GLN A 133 -17.49 29.88 -1.13
N THR A 134 -16.29 29.94 -0.56
CA THR A 134 -15.60 31.20 -0.25
C THR A 134 -15.14 31.92 -1.51
N GLU A 135 -14.57 31.18 -2.47
CA GLU A 135 -14.06 31.69 -3.74
C GLU A 135 -15.14 31.77 -4.84
N GLN A 136 -16.38 31.38 -4.53
CA GLN A 136 -17.51 31.34 -5.48
C GLN A 136 -17.18 30.55 -6.77
N LEU A 137 -16.49 29.42 -6.62
CA LEU A 137 -16.08 28.59 -7.75
C LEU A 137 -17.30 27.99 -8.45
N THR A 138 -17.19 27.81 -9.77
CA THR A 138 -18.21 27.11 -10.55
C THR A 138 -18.22 25.63 -10.22
N PHE A 139 -19.32 24.94 -10.54
CA PHE A 139 -19.42 23.49 -10.38
C PHE A 139 -18.25 22.76 -11.06
N THR A 140 -17.92 23.17 -12.29
CA THR A 140 -16.84 22.58 -13.10
C THR A 140 -15.47 22.76 -12.44
N ASP A 141 -15.19 23.95 -11.91
CA ASP A 141 -13.93 24.23 -11.22
C ASP A 141 -13.80 23.39 -9.94
N THR A 142 -14.89 23.27 -9.17
CA THR A 142 -14.93 22.46 -7.95
C THR A 142 -14.76 20.97 -8.27
N ALA A 143 -15.45 20.45 -9.29
CA ALA A 143 -15.31 19.06 -9.73
C ALA A 143 -13.88 18.76 -10.19
N LYS A 144 -13.24 19.69 -10.90
CA LYS A 144 -11.84 19.57 -11.33
C LYS A 144 -10.89 19.49 -10.13
N LEU A 145 -11.02 20.39 -9.16
CA LEU A 145 -10.20 20.37 -7.94
C LEU A 145 -10.36 19.07 -7.15
N ILE A 146 -11.59 18.55 -7.05
CA ILE A 146 -11.86 17.27 -6.39
C ILE A 146 -11.16 16.13 -7.11
N THR A 147 -11.26 16.07 -8.44
CA THR A 147 -10.58 15.05 -9.24
C THR A 147 -9.07 15.09 -9.01
N GLU A 148 -8.46 16.26 -9.10
CA GLU A 148 -7.01 16.45 -8.92
C GLU A 148 -6.53 16.03 -7.52
N GLN A 149 -7.32 16.29 -6.47
CA GLN A 149 -6.92 15.99 -5.09
C GLN A 149 -7.25 14.56 -4.65
N VAL A 150 -8.36 13.99 -5.12
CA VAL A 150 -8.79 12.63 -4.75
C VAL A 150 -8.03 11.59 -5.58
N ALA A 151 -7.82 11.85 -6.87
CA ALA A 151 -7.18 10.98 -7.83
C ALA A 151 -5.78 11.47 -8.25
N SER A 152 -5.03 12.08 -7.34
CA SER A 152 -3.65 12.51 -7.61
C SER A 152 -2.72 11.32 -7.90
N PRO A 153 -1.85 11.40 -8.93
CA PRO A 153 -0.81 10.40 -9.20
C PRO A 153 0.15 10.18 -8.02
N GLU A 154 0.49 11.24 -7.28
CA GLU A 154 1.35 11.20 -6.10
C GLU A 154 0.70 10.40 -4.97
N ARG A 155 -0.61 10.56 -4.76
CA ARG A 155 -1.38 9.78 -3.80
C ARG A 155 -1.43 8.31 -4.20
N ALA A 156 -1.73 8.02 -5.47
CA ALA A 156 -1.75 6.65 -5.98
C ALA A 156 -0.38 5.97 -5.84
N LEU A 157 0.71 6.72 -6.07
CA LEU A 157 2.08 6.25 -5.88
C LEU A 157 2.39 5.98 -4.42
N THR A 158 1.98 6.88 -3.53
CA THR A 158 2.16 6.71 -2.08
C THR A 158 1.51 5.43 -1.61
N ILE A 159 0.22 5.23 -1.91
CA ILE A 159 -0.53 4.00 -1.57
C ILE A 159 0.17 2.77 -2.15
N THR A 160 0.53 2.80 -3.43
CA THR A 160 1.16 1.65 -4.08
C THR A 160 2.50 1.30 -3.42
N ARG A 161 3.30 2.30 -3.05
CA ARG A 161 4.60 2.11 -2.40
C ARG A 161 4.47 1.61 -0.97
N THR A 162 3.59 2.21 -0.18
CA THR A 162 3.41 1.80 1.23
C THR A 162 2.91 0.36 1.30
N GLU A 163 1.93 0.01 0.48
CA GLU A 163 1.30 -1.32 0.51
C GLU A 163 2.19 -2.40 -0.09
N SER A 164 2.93 -2.12 -1.16
CA SER A 164 3.92 -3.08 -1.68
C SER A 164 5.07 -3.31 -0.69
N ASN A 165 5.58 -2.27 -0.04
CA ASN A 165 6.61 -2.43 1.00
C ASN A 165 6.07 -3.17 2.22
N ARG A 166 4.86 -2.84 2.68
CA ARG A 166 4.18 -3.50 3.81
C ARG A 166 4.02 -4.99 3.53
N ALA A 167 3.47 -5.35 2.37
CA ALA A 167 3.30 -6.75 1.97
C ALA A 167 4.62 -7.51 1.87
N ALA A 168 5.66 -6.89 1.31
CA ALA A 168 6.98 -7.50 1.20
C ALA A 168 7.60 -7.76 2.58
N ASN A 169 7.49 -6.80 3.51
CA ASN A 169 8.03 -6.92 4.86
C ASN A 169 7.28 -7.96 5.71
N ILE A 170 5.94 -7.97 5.67
CA ILE A 170 5.13 -8.96 6.40
C ILE A 170 5.46 -10.36 5.88
N ALA A 171 5.51 -10.55 4.56
CA ALA A 171 5.84 -11.85 3.97
C ALA A 171 7.25 -12.32 4.33
N ALA A 172 8.23 -11.40 4.40
CA ALA A 172 9.57 -11.73 4.84
C ALA A 172 9.61 -12.20 6.29
N PHE A 173 8.86 -11.53 7.17
CA PHE A 173 8.77 -11.87 8.57
C PHE A 173 8.07 -13.22 8.78
N GLU A 174 6.93 -13.43 8.14
CA GLU A 174 6.21 -14.70 8.20
C GLU A 174 7.03 -15.86 7.63
N ALA A 175 7.80 -15.64 6.56
CA ALA A 175 8.69 -16.66 6.00
C ALA A 175 9.86 -17.00 6.94
N ALA A 176 10.33 -16.02 7.73
CA ALA A 176 11.39 -16.22 8.71
C ALA A 176 10.90 -16.99 9.95
N LYS A 177 9.66 -16.77 10.40
CA LYS A 177 9.04 -17.51 11.53
C LYS A 177 8.98 -19.02 11.31
N LEU A 178 8.91 -19.47 10.05
CA LEU A 178 8.87 -20.89 9.70
C LEU A 178 10.23 -21.59 9.84
N LYS A 179 11.29 -20.87 10.22
CA LYS A 179 12.64 -21.44 10.31
C LYS A 179 12.89 -22.10 11.65
N PRO A 180 13.59 -23.26 11.67
CA PRO A 180 13.99 -23.90 12.92
C PRO A 180 15.17 -23.18 13.60
N PHE A 181 15.63 -22.06 13.05
CA PHE A 181 16.74 -21.28 13.55
C PHE A 181 16.33 -19.82 13.75
N GLN A 182 17.03 -19.13 14.64
CA GLN A 182 16.79 -17.72 14.92
C GLN A 182 17.22 -16.85 13.72
N VAL A 183 16.31 -15.97 13.28
CA VAL A 183 16.56 -14.98 12.23
C VAL A 183 16.53 -13.59 12.85
N THR A 184 17.49 -12.73 12.49
CA THR A 184 17.53 -11.34 12.93
C THR A 184 17.17 -10.41 11.79
N LYS A 185 16.22 -9.49 12.01
CA LYS A 185 15.91 -8.40 11.08
C LYS A 185 17.03 -7.35 11.13
N GLU A 186 17.57 -7.01 9.97
CA GLU A 186 18.62 -6.00 9.81
C GLU A 186 18.11 -4.86 8.92
N TRP A 187 18.18 -3.62 9.40
CA TRP A 187 17.88 -2.44 8.59
C TRP A 187 19.10 -2.05 7.76
N ILE A 188 18.98 -2.12 6.43
CA ILE A 188 20.02 -1.69 5.49
C ILE A 188 19.79 -0.22 5.16
N SER A 189 20.66 0.66 5.66
CA SER A 189 20.58 2.09 5.33
C SER A 189 20.88 2.33 3.84
N ALA A 190 20.13 3.27 3.25
CA ALA A 190 20.30 3.69 1.85
C ALA A 190 21.44 4.71 1.67
N ILE A 191 21.87 5.38 2.74
CA ILE A 191 22.77 6.55 2.72
C ILE A 191 24.13 6.21 3.35
N ASP A 192 24.17 5.29 4.31
CA ASP A 192 25.28 5.04 5.22
C ASP A 192 25.47 3.52 5.43
N ASN A 193 26.70 3.07 5.69
CA ASN A 193 27.04 1.68 6.05
C ASN A 193 26.49 1.20 7.41
N ARG A 194 25.86 2.07 8.21
CA ARG A 194 25.29 1.74 9.53
C ARG A 194 24.05 0.86 9.42
N THR A 195 24.01 -0.18 10.25
CA THR A 195 22.91 -1.13 10.39
C THR A 195 22.27 -0.94 11.76
N ARG A 196 20.98 -0.57 11.81
CA ARG A 196 20.22 -0.55 13.07
C ARG A 196 19.64 -1.95 13.31
N ARG A 197 19.79 -2.47 14.53
CA ARG A 197 19.20 -3.77 14.93
C ARG A 197 17.80 -3.54 15.49
N TYR A 198 16.86 -4.41 15.14
CA TYR A 198 15.50 -4.40 15.67
C TYR A 198 15.48 -4.80 17.16
N ARG A 199 14.77 -4.05 18.01
CA ARG A 199 14.37 -4.48 19.36
C ARG A 199 12.86 -4.71 19.39
N GLU A 200 12.41 -5.58 20.28
CA GLU A 200 11.04 -6.13 20.37
C GLU A 200 9.91 -5.09 20.60
N LYS A 201 10.22 -3.79 20.65
CA LYS A 201 9.26 -2.68 20.84
C LYS A 201 9.19 -1.68 19.68
N ASP A 202 9.91 -1.90 18.58
CA ASP A 202 9.97 -0.96 17.45
C ASP A 202 8.90 -1.29 16.38
N GLU A 203 7.62 -1.38 16.77
CA GLU A 203 6.52 -1.60 15.82
C GLU A 203 6.17 -0.33 15.01
N TYR A 204 6.53 0.84 15.52
CA TYR A 204 6.37 2.13 14.87
C TYR A 204 7.58 3.00 15.19
N ASP A 205 8.51 3.18 14.26
CA ASP A 205 9.45 4.31 14.34
C ASP A 205 9.78 4.81 12.93
N HIS A 206 9.66 6.12 12.77
CA HIS A 206 9.86 6.87 11.54
C HIS A 206 11.35 7.12 11.28
#